data_AF-A0A7Y4VGQ4-F1
#
_entry.id   AF-A0A7Y4VGQ4-F1
#
_cell.length_a   1.000
_cell.length_b   1.000
_cell.length_c   1.000
_cell.angle_alpha   90.00
_cell.angle_beta   90.00
_cell.angle_gamma   90.00
#
_symmetry.space_group_name_H-M   'P 1'
#
loop_
_entity.id
_entity.type
_entity.pdbx_description
1 polymer ?
#
loop_
_entity_poly.entity_id
_entity_poly.type
_entity_poly.pdbx_seq_one_letter_code
_entity_poly.pdbx_strand_id
1 'polypeptide(L)'
;KLSYAIIGLLEKVSFFAKKSQKIHTAYDSIYQMVKFKELIITIILSIFAWSFECLSFYLVINGFSVLGAPHIDIFIATFIYGFATIAGAVTMLPGGLGATDASITGLLVLLAIPKSVSVAATLIIRAATLWFAVIVGIAAVMVYQKISHKNINEIVLES
;
A
#
# COMPACT_ATOMS: atom_id res chain seq x y z
N LYS A 1 -22.69 -17.00 -19.76
CA LYS A 1 -23.70 -16.84 -20.86
C LYS A 1 -23.76 -15.40 -21.38
N LEU A 2 -23.83 -14.38 -20.53
CA LEU A 2 -23.69 -12.96 -20.95
C LEU A 2 -22.34 -12.63 -21.61
N SER A 3 -21.26 -13.30 -21.19
CA SER A 3 -19.90 -13.12 -21.74
C SER A 3 -19.81 -13.41 -23.24
N TYR A 4 -20.46 -14.47 -23.73
CA TYR A 4 -20.40 -14.87 -25.14
C TYR A 4 -21.15 -13.90 -26.06
N ALA A 5 -22.23 -13.28 -25.58
CA ALA A 5 -23.01 -12.31 -26.36
C ALA A 5 -22.25 -10.99 -26.58
N ILE A 6 -21.44 -10.58 -25.59
CA ILE A 6 -20.62 -9.36 -25.67
C ILE A 6 -19.44 -9.57 -26.64
N ILE A 7 -18.87 -10.77 -26.66
CA ILE A 7 -17.77 -11.13 -27.57
C ILE A 7 -18.24 -11.11 -29.03
N GLY A 8 -19.42 -11.66 -29.33
CA GLY A 8 -19.97 -11.65 -30.69
C GLY A 8 -20.35 -10.26 -31.22
N LEU A 9 -20.65 -9.30 -30.34
CA LEU A 9 -20.90 -7.91 -30.73
C LEU A 9 -19.60 -7.15 -31.05
N LEU A 10 -18.50 -7.50 -30.36
CA LEU A 10 -17.18 -6.90 -30.53
C LEU A 10 -16.47 -7.38 -31.81
N GLU A 11 -16.76 -8.59 -32.26
CA GLU A 11 -16.16 -9.20 -33.46
C GLU A 11 -16.59 -8.53 -34.77
N LYS A 12 -17.67 -7.75 -34.74
CA LYS A 12 -18.21 -7.04 -35.91
C LYS A 12 -17.45 -5.74 -36.26
N VAL A 13 -16.52 -5.31 -35.41
CA VAL A 13 -15.70 -4.10 -35.63
C VAL A 13 -14.26 -4.53 -35.95
N SER A 14 -13.98 -4.68 -37.24
CA SER A 14 -12.71 -5.18 -37.81
C SER A 14 -11.45 -4.34 -37.49
N PHE A 15 -11.56 -3.28 -36.69
CA PHE A 15 -10.44 -2.48 -36.20
C PHE A 15 -9.70 -3.14 -35.01
N PHE A 16 -10.37 -4.00 -34.24
CA PHE A 16 -9.82 -4.56 -32.99
C PHE A 16 -9.09 -5.92 -33.13
N ALA A 17 -9.19 -6.57 -34.29
CA ALA A 17 -8.63 -7.91 -34.52
C ALA A 17 -7.10 -7.98 -34.31
N LYS A 18 -6.36 -6.89 -34.56
CA LYS A 18 -4.89 -6.85 -34.43
C LYS A 18 -4.39 -6.59 -32.99
N LYS A 19 -5.27 -6.15 -32.07
CA LYS A 19 -4.94 -5.87 -30.66
C LYS A 19 -5.63 -6.81 -29.66
N SER A 20 -6.51 -7.67 -30.18
CA SER A 20 -7.25 -8.71 -29.45
C SER A 20 -6.34 -9.62 -28.61
N GLN A 21 -5.16 -9.99 -29.13
CA GLN A 21 -4.22 -10.86 -28.41
C GLN A 21 -3.75 -10.28 -27.06
N LYS A 22 -3.41 -8.98 -27.00
CA LYS A 22 -2.95 -8.31 -25.78
C LYS A 22 -4.10 -8.11 -24.77
N ILE A 23 -5.32 -7.91 -25.25
CA ILE A 23 -6.51 -7.80 -24.39
C ILE A 23 -6.85 -9.16 -23.79
N HIS A 24 -6.74 -10.25 -24.54
CA HIS A 24 -6.92 -11.60 -24.02
C HIS A 24 -5.89 -11.98 -22.95
N THR A 25 -4.60 -11.66 -23.14
CA THR A 25 -3.56 -11.92 -22.13
C THR A 25 -3.77 -11.08 -20.86
N ALA A 26 -4.11 -9.80 -20.99
CA ALA A 26 -4.46 -8.97 -19.84
C ALA A 26 -5.71 -9.49 -19.12
N TYR A 27 -6.72 -9.95 -19.86
CA TYR A 27 -7.96 -10.49 -19.30
C TYR A 27 -7.73 -11.82 -18.56
N ASP A 28 -6.94 -12.75 -19.11
CA ASP A 28 -6.58 -14.01 -18.45
C ASP A 28 -5.72 -13.78 -17.20
N SER A 29 -4.80 -12.81 -17.21
CA SER A 29 -4.01 -12.44 -16.02
C SER A 29 -4.87 -11.81 -14.92
N ILE A 30 -5.83 -10.94 -15.27
CA ILE A 30 -6.81 -10.39 -14.33
C ILE A 30 -7.71 -11.51 -13.80
N TYR A 31 -8.15 -12.45 -14.64
CA TYR A 31 -9.00 -13.57 -14.22
C TYR A 31 -8.26 -14.56 -13.32
N GLN A 32 -6.94 -14.73 -13.49
CA GLN A 32 -6.10 -15.50 -12.57
C GLN A 32 -5.81 -14.77 -11.26
N MET A 33 -5.55 -13.46 -11.28
CA MET A 33 -5.35 -12.67 -10.05
C MET A 33 -6.64 -12.44 -9.25
N VAL A 34 -7.80 -12.44 -9.91
CA VAL A 34 -9.14 -12.26 -9.32
C VAL A 34 -9.83 -13.63 -9.10
N LYS A 35 -9.06 -14.73 -9.08
CA LYS A 35 -9.57 -15.98 -8.52
C LYS A 35 -9.92 -15.72 -7.06
N PHE A 36 -11.13 -16.15 -6.67
CA PHE A 36 -11.71 -15.90 -5.34
C PHE A 36 -10.78 -16.30 -4.19
N LYS A 37 -9.92 -17.32 -4.42
CA LYS A 37 -8.92 -17.81 -3.47
C LYS A 37 -7.78 -16.81 -3.27
N GLU A 38 -7.18 -16.30 -4.34
CA GLU A 38 -6.12 -15.28 -4.28
C GLU A 38 -6.65 -14.00 -3.61
N LEU A 39 -7.86 -13.55 -3.95
CA LEU A 39 -8.46 -12.35 -3.36
C LEU A 39 -8.61 -12.47 -1.83
N ILE A 40 -9.10 -13.61 -1.33
CA ILE A 40 -9.22 -13.86 0.11
C ILE A 40 -7.85 -13.83 0.78
N ILE A 41 -6.83 -14.46 0.18
CA ILE A 41 -5.47 -14.47 0.71
C ILE A 41 -4.92 -13.04 0.81
N THR A 42 -5.10 -12.22 -0.25
CA THR A 42 -4.61 -10.83 -0.25
C THR A 42 -5.33 -9.97 0.78
N ILE A 43 -6.65 -10.15 0.95
CA ILE A 43 -7.44 -9.43 1.97
C ILE A 43 -6.94 -9.79 3.38
N ILE A 44 -6.80 -11.08 3.67
CA ILE A 44 -6.31 -11.55 4.97
C ILE A 44 -4.91 -10.98 5.23
N LEU A 45 -4.01 -11.06 4.25
CA LEU A 45 -2.66 -10.52 4.37
C LEU A 45 -2.67 -9.00 4.59
N SER A 46 -3.57 -8.27 3.92
CA SER A 46 -3.76 -6.83 4.11
C SER A 46 -4.25 -6.48 5.52
N ILE A 47 -5.18 -7.27 6.07
CA ILE A 47 -5.67 -7.09 7.45
C ILE A 47 -4.55 -7.31 8.45
N PHE A 48 -3.73 -8.35 8.26
CA PHE A 48 -2.56 -8.60 9.09
C PHE A 48 -1.55 -7.46 9.00
N ALA A 49 -1.23 -6.99 7.79
CA ALA A 49 -0.32 -5.87 7.58
C ALA A 49 -0.80 -4.60 8.30
N TRP A 50 -2.07 -4.22 8.13
CA TRP A 50 -2.65 -3.05 8.79
C TRP A 50 -2.66 -3.17 10.32
N SER A 51 -2.94 -4.37 10.84
CA SER A 51 -2.90 -4.63 12.28
C SER A 51 -1.49 -4.47 12.84
N PHE A 52 -0.48 -4.93 12.11
CA PHE A 52 0.93 -4.74 12.49
C PHE A 52 1.32 -3.26 12.49
N GLU A 53 0.91 -2.48 11.50
CA GLU A 53 1.18 -1.04 11.47
C GLU A 53 0.55 -0.30 12.67
N CYS A 54 -0.71 -0.62 13.00
CA CYS A 54 -1.39 -0.05 14.16
C CYS A 54 -0.68 -0.44 15.47
N LEU A 55 -0.26 -1.70 15.60
CA LEU A 55 0.48 -2.19 16.76
C LEU A 55 1.86 -1.52 16.87
N SER A 56 2.59 -1.38 15.77
CA SER A 56 3.86 -0.65 15.73
C SER A 56 3.69 0.79 16.17
N PHE A 57 2.66 1.49 15.69
CA PHE A 57 2.38 2.86 16.08
C PHE A 57 2.07 2.98 17.60
N TYR A 58 1.25 2.08 18.13
CA TYR A 58 0.98 1.98 19.56
C TYR A 58 2.25 1.73 20.39
N LEU A 59 3.12 0.82 19.95
CA LEU A 59 4.38 0.52 20.63
C LEU A 59 5.34 1.72 20.61
N VAL A 60 5.44 2.43 19.49
CA VAL A 60 6.28 3.62 19.37
C VAL A 60 5.85 4.68 20.37
N ILE A 61 4.55 4.97 20.47
CA ILE A 61 4.08 6.02 21.38
C ILE A 61 4.19 5.60 22.85
N ASN A 62 3.83 4.36 23.19
CA ASN A 62 4.02 3.88 24.55
C ASN A 62 5.50 3.76 24.95
N GLY A 63 6.39 3.56 23.97
CA GLY A 63 7.84 3.69 24.19
C GLY A 63 8.23 5.09 24.68
N PHE A 64 7.58 6.14 24.18
CA PHE A 64 7.76 7.51 24.67
C PHE A 64 7.08 7.78 26.02
N SER A 65 6.13 6.95 26.46
CA SER A 65 5.57 7.07 27.81
C SER A 65 6.61 6.85 28.91
N VAL A 66 7.67 6.07 28.62
CA VAL A 66 8.84 5.91 29.51
C VAL A 66 9.59 7.23 29.73
N LEU A 67 9.46 8.19 28.80
CA LEU A 67 10.05 9.53 28.86
C LEU A 67 9.10 10.57 29.48
N GLY A 68 7.99 10.15 30.09
CA GLY A 68 7.01 11.03 30.75
C GLY A 68 5.82 11.44 29.90
N ALA A 69 5.62 10.82 28.72
CA ALA A 69 4.43 11.06 27.90
C ALA A 69 3.21 10.27 28.42
N PRO A 70 1.98 10.77 28.21
CA PRO A 70 0.77 10.03 28.59
C PRO A 70 0.69 8.67 27.90
N HIS A 71 0.18 7.66 28.61
CA HIS A 71 -0.20 6.39 27.99
C HIS A 71 -1.43 6.58 27.11
N ILE A 72 -1.40 5.99 25.93
CA ILE A 72 -2.56 5.92 25.04
C ILE A 72 -2.95 4.48 24.81
N ASP A 73 -4.26 4.26 24.78
CA ASP A 73 -4.87 2.97 24.52
C ASP A 73 -4.70 2.56 23.04
N ILE A 74 -4.71 1.25 22.79
CA ILE A 74 -4.56 0.66 21.45
C ILE A 74 -5.68 1.10 20.51
N PHE A 75 -6.89 1.30 21.04
CA PHE A 75 -8.04 1.77 20.26
C PHE A 75 -7.83 3.20 19.74
N ILE A 76 -7.27 4.08 20.58
CA ILE A 76 -6.97 5.47 20.20
C ILE A 76 -5.85 5.49 19.16
N ALA A 77 -4.77 4.72 19.36
CA ALA A 77 -3.68 4.61 18.41
C ALA A 77 -4.17 4.13 17.02
N THR A 78 -5.02 3.10 17.02
CA THR A 78 -5.63 2.56 15.79
C THR A 78 -6.53 3.58 15.10
N PHE A 79 -7.32 4.34 15.86
CA PHE A 79 -8.18 5.40 15.32
C PHE A 79 -7.35 6.51 14.65
N ILE A 80 -6.30 6.99 15.31
CA ILE A 80 -5.41 8.02 14.77
C ILE A 80 -4.76 7.54 13.48
N TYR A 81 -4.20 6.32 13.49
CA TYR A 81 -3.52 5.77 12.33
C TYR A 81 -4.48 5.55 11.16
N GLY A 82 -5.66 5.00 11.42
CA GLY A 82 -6.70 4.80 10.41
C GLY A 82 -7.20 6.12 9.81
N PHE A 83 -7.48 7.11 10.64
CA PHE A 83 -7.89 8.44 10.19
C PHE A 83 -6.80 9.10 9.33
N ALA A 84 -5.55 9.02 9.77
CA ALA A 84 -4.42 9.58 9.03
C ALA A 84 -4.24 8.88 7.67
N THR A 85 -4.42 7.57 7.60
CA THR A 85 -4.36 6.83 6.32
C THR A 85 -5.48 7.25 5.36
N ILE A 86 -6.70 7.48 5.85
CA ILE A 86 -7.80 8.02 5.05
C ILE A 86 -7.46 9.44 4.56
N ALA A 87 -6.99 10.31 5.46
CA ALA A 87 -6.57 11.66 5.10
C ALA A 87 -5.44 11.65 4.06
N GLY A 88 -4.43 10.79 4.23
CA GLY A 88 -3.36 10.58 3.27
C GLY A 88 -3.88 10.13 1.90
N ALA A 89 -4.80 9.16 1.88
CA ALA A 89 -5.42 8.67 0.64
C ALA A 89 -6.20 9.76 -0.11
N VAL A 90 -6.93 10.61 0.62
CA VAL A 90 -7.68 11.74 0.03
C VAL A 90 -6.75 12.75 -0.65
N THR A 91 -5.55 12.96 -0.11
CA THR A 91 -4.62 13.95 -0.68
C THR A 91 -3.90 13.48 -1.94
N MET A 92 -3.90 12.17 -2.25
CA MET A 92 -3.22 11.57 -3.42
C MET A 92 -1.76 12.02 -3.64
N LEU A 93 -1.12 12.60 -2.62
CA LEU A 93 0.28 13.02 -2.69
C LEU A 93 1.17 11.77 -2.75
N PRO A 94 2.25 11.77 -3.55
CA PRO A 94 3.18 10.66 -3.58
C PRO A 94 3.74 10.40 -2.18
N GLY A 95 3.41 9.25 -1.60
CA GLY A 95 3.80 8.86 -0.25
C GLY A 95 2.94 9.42 0.90
N GLY A 96 1.86 10.17 0.62
CA GLY A 96 0.99 10.75 1.66
C GLY A 96 1.71 11.71 2.61
N LEU A 97 2.88 12.19 2.21
CA LEU A 97 3.76 13.07 2.96
C LEU A 97 3.07 14.41 3.21
N GLY A 98 3.11 14.88 4.45
CA GLY A 98 2.42 16.09 4.87
C GLY A 98 0.99 15.84 5.38
N ALA A 99 0.09 15.27 4.58
CA ALA A 99 -1.29 15.04 5.02
C ALA A 99 -1.38 14.00 6.14
N THR A 100 -0.67 12.89 5.97
CA THR A 100 -0.65 11.82 6.97
C THR A 100 0.15 12.27 8.19
N ASP A 101 1.28 12.94 7.98
CA ASP A 101 2.16 13.39 9.07
C ASP A 101 1.49 14.47 9.93
N ALA A 102 0.78 15.41 9.29
CA ALA A 102 0.01 16.43 9.98
C ALA A 102 -1.20 15.84 10.71
N SER A 103 -1.86 14.82 10.14
CA SER A 103 -2.99 14.14 10.80
C SER A 103 -2.53 13.41 12.06
N ILE A 104 -1.47 12.60 11.97
CA ILE A 104 -0.92 11.87 13.12
C ILE A 104 -0.42 12.86 14.18
N THR A 105 0.44 13.80 13.79
CA THR A 105 1.01 14.78 14.73
C THR A 105 -0.08 15.65 15.35
N GLY A 106 -1.04 16.12 14.55
CA GLY A 106 -2.13 16.97 15.00
C GLY A 106 -3.04 16.27 16.00
N LEU A 107 -3.44 15.03 15.73
CA LEU A 107 -4.26 14.23 16.65
C LEU A 107 -3.53 13.90 17.95
N LEU A 108 -2.23 13.62 17.91
CA LEU A 108 -1.45 13.37 19.13
C LEU A 108 -1.30 14.63 19.98
N VAL A 109 -1.08 15.79 19.36
CA VAL A 109 -1.02 17.07 20.08
C VAL A 109 -2.38 17.41 20.71
N LEU A 110 -3.49 17.09 20.04
CA LEU A 110 -4.84 17.24 20.62
C LEU A 110 -5.07 16.36 21.86
N LEU A 111 -4.39 15.21 21.95
CA LEU A 111 -4.38 14.35 23.13
C LEU A 111 -3.39 14.80 24.21
N ALA A 112 -2.94 16.05 24.17
CA ALA A 112 -1.97 16.64 25.09
C ALA A 112 -0.59 15.95 25.11
N ILE A 113 -0.23 15.22 24.04
CA ILE A 113 1.12 14.70 23.88
C ILE A 113 2.04 15.84 23.41
N PRO A 114 3.25 15.99 23.99
CA PRO A 114 4.19 17.03 23.58
C PRO A 114 4.48 16.95 22.07
N LYS A 115 4.46 18.11 21.39
CA LYS A 115 4.69 18.19 19.93
C LYS A 115 6.01 17.53 19.50
N SER A 116 7.06 17.64 20.31
CA SER A 116 8.35 16.98 20.06
C SER A 116 8.21 15.45 19.97
N VAL A 117 7.44 14.86 20.88
CA VAL A 117 7.15 13.42 20.91
C VAL A 117 6.24 13.02 19.75
N SER A 118 5.20 13.80 19.47
CA SER A 118 4.26 13.52 18.37
C SER A 118 4.96 13.48 17.00
N VAL A 119 5.86 14.45 16.74
CA VAL A 119 6.64 14.49 15.50
C VAL A 119 7.63 13.32 15.47
N ALA A 120 8.35 13.06 16.56
CA ALA A 120 9.30 11.95 16.63
C ALA A 120 8.62 10.60 16.38
N ALA A 121 7.49 10.33 17.04
CA ALA A 121 6.71 9.10 16.84
C ALA A 121 6.24 8.94 15.40
N THR A 122 5.76 10.05 14.79
CA THR A 122 5.33 10.08 13.37
C THR A 122 6.49 9.75 12.44
N LEU A 123 7.66 10.36 12.64
CA LEU A 123 8.84 10.10 11.81
C LEU A 123 9.33 8.66 11.96
N ILE A 124 9.33 8.10 13.17
CA ILE A 124 9.74 6.71 13.42
C ILE A 124 8.80 5.73 12.70
N ILE A 125 7.48 5.90 12.83
CA ILE A 125 6.54 4.98 12.16
C ILE A 125 6.63 5.09 10.63
N ARG A 126 6.78 6.30 10.09
CA ARG A 126 6.94 6.52 8.64
C ARG A 126 8.25 5.95 8.12
N ALA A 127 9.34 6.10 8.87
CA ALA A 127 10.61 5.47 8.57
C ALA A 127 10.47 3.93 8.54
N ALA A 128 9.82 3.36 9.55
CA ALA A 128 9.64 1.93 9.68
C ALA A 128 8.74 1.33 8.59
N THR A 129 7.68 2.01 8.13
CA THR A 129 6.75 1.46 7.14
C THR A 129 7.17 1.75 5.70
N LEU A 130 7.57 2.98 5.38
CA LEU A 130 7.92 3.36 4.00
C LEU A 130 9.33 2.91 3.63
N TRP A 131 10.35 3.19 4.45
CA TRP A 131 11.73 2.93 4.06
C TRP A 131 12.08 1.45 4.11
N PHE A 132 11.45 0.68 5.01
CA PHE A 132 11.54 -0.78 4.98
C PHE A 132 10.95 -1.34 3.68
N ALA A 133 9.76 -0.89 3.28
CA ALA A 133 9.14 -1.32 2.03
C ALA A 133 9.99 -0.95 0.80
N VAL A 134 10.64 0.23 0.80
CA VAL A 134 11.57 0.64 -0.27
C VAL A 134 12.77 -0.28 -0.34
N ILE A 135 13.41 -0.62 0.79
CA ILE A 135 14.57 -1.54 0.82
C ILE A 135 14.16 -2.93 0.31
N VAL A 136 13.02 -3.45 0.78
CA VAL A 136 12.48 -4.74 0.32
C VAL A 136 12.17 -4.71 -1.17
N GLY A 137 11.58 -3.62 -1.68
CA GLY A 137 11.30 -3.45 -3.10
C GLY A 137 12.58 -3.42 -3.96
N ILE A 138 13.60 -2.68 -3.52
CA ILE A 138 14.92 -2.65 -4.18
C ILE A 138 15.54 -4.06 -4.17
N ALA A 139 15.55 -4.73 -3.03
CA ALA A 139 16.08 -6.09 -2.92
C ALA A 139 15.33 -7.07 -3.85
N ALA A 140 14.00 -6.99 -3.91
CA ALA A 140 13.18 -7.81 -4.80
C ALA A 140 13.52 -7.57 -6.28
N VAL A 141 13.70 -6.30 -6.70
CA VAL A 141 14.10 -5.97 -8.06
C VAL A 141 15.51 -6.49 -8.37
N MET A 142 16.47 -6.33 -7.45
CA MET A 142 17.83 -6.86 -7.64
C MET A 142 17.84 -8.39 -7.77
N VAL A 143 17.07 -9.09 -6.92
CA VAL A 143 16.94 -10.55 -6.97
C VAL A 143 16.27 -10.99 -8.27
N TYR A 144 15.21 -10.30 -8.70
CA TYR A 144 14.55 -10.58 -9.96
C TYR A 144 15.47 -10.39 -11.17
N GLN A 145 16.27 -9.31 -11.20
CA GLN A 145 17.28 -9.08 -12.23
C GLN A 145 18.34 -10.20 -12.24
N LYS A 146 18.74 -10.68 -11.06
CA LYS A 146 19.75 -11.74 -10.92
C LYS A 146 19.24 -13.11 -11.36
N ILE A 147 17.95 -13.42 -11.15
CA ILE A 147 17.33 -14.68 -11.56
C ILE A 147 16.97 -14.67 -13.05
N SER A 148 16.50 -13.54 -13.58
CA SER A 148 15.94 -13.48 -14.94
C SER A 148 16.98 -13.29 -16.05
N HIS A 149 18.24 -12.95 -15.75
CA HIS A 149 19.32 -12.70 -16.73
C HIS A 149 18.99 -11.71 -17.88
N LYS A 150 17.83 -11.06 -17.87
CA LYS A 150 17.37 -10.05 -18.83
C LYS A 150 17.47 -8.68 -18.19
N ASN A 151 18.27 -7.80 -18.78
CA ASN A 151 18.28 -6.39 -18.38
C ASN A 151 16.91 -5.79 -18.71
N ILE A 152 16.30 -5.04 -17.78
CA ILE A 152 14.99 -4.40 -17.96
C ILE A 152 14.96 -3.55 -19.26
N ASN A 153 16.13 -3.03 -19.67
CA ASN A 153 16.32 -2.30 -20.92
C ASN A 153 16.04 -3.11 -22.20
N GLU A 154 16.19 -4.43 -22.21
CA GLU A 154 15.89 -5.26 -23.39
C GLU A 154 14.38 -5.48 -23.57
N ILE A 155 13.60 -5.47 -22.47
CA ILE A 155 12.15 -5.71 -22.50
C ILE A 155 11.40 -4.49 -23.07
N VAL A 156 11.92 -3.29 -22.82
CA VAL A 156 11.35 -2.02 -23.32
C VAL A 156 11.62 -1.79 -24.81
N LEU A 157 12.71 -2.35 -25.35
CA LEU A 157 13.09 -2.17 -26.76
C LEU A 157 12.40 -3.16 -27.72
N GLU A 158 11.80 -4.25 -27.21
CA GLU A 158 11.02 -5.21 -28.01
C GLU A 158 9.51 -4.88 -28.09
N SER A 159 9.04 -3.82 -27.40
CA SER A 159 7.60 -3.45 -27.27
C SER A 159 7.20 -2.21 -28.05
#